data_AF-A0A7V3HWM8-F1
#
_entry.id   AF-A0A7V3HWM8-F1
#
_cell.length_a   1.000
_cell.length_b   1.000
_cell.length_c   1.000
_cell.angle_alpha   90.00
_cell.angle_beta   90.00
_cell.angle_gamma   90.00
#
_symmetry.space_group_name_H-M   'P 1'
#
loop_
_entity.id
_entity.type
_entity.pdbx_description
1 polymer ?
#
loop_
_entity_poly.entity_id
_entity_poly.type
_entity_poly.pdbx_seq_one_letter_code
_entity_poly.pdbx_strand_id
1 'polypeptide(L)'
;HDLSTIHSVASFFVSRVDTEIDKRLEKIGSGQALGLRGKAGVANARLAYAAYQEVFERGGRYTALESAGARVQRPLWASTGVKNPDYSDTLYVTELVAPHTVNTMPEPTIDAVADHGQVKGDTVTGTAAAAQQVFDDLEKVGIDLADVFLVLENEGVEKFVDAWTQLLAETRKQLGSADK
;
A
#
# COMPACT_ATOMS: atom_id res chain seq x y z
N HIS A 1 19.10 -10.13 -24.79
CA HIS A 1 17.70 -10.41 -24.41
C HIS A 1 16.86 -9.16 -24.67
N ASP A 2 15.62 -9.31 -25.12
CA ASP A 2 14.72 -8.16 -25.34
C ASP A 2 14.08 -7.72 -24.01
N LEU A 3 14.62 -6.65 -23.43
CA LEU A 3 14.15 -6.10 -22.14
C LEU A 3 12.76 -5.47 -22.26
N SER A 4 12.33 -5.10 -23.47
CA SER A 4 11.05 -4.45 -23.75
C SER A 4 9.86 -5.41 -23.68
N THR A 5 10.05 -6.64 -23.22
CA THR A 5 8.97 -7.60 -22.95
C THR A 5 8.79 -7.85 -21.45
N ILE A 6 9.77 -7.48 -20.63
CA ILE A 6 9.76 -7.71 -19.19
C ILE A 6 8.96 -6.60 -18.51
N HIS A 7 8.01 -7.00 -17.67
CA HIS A 7 7.18 -6.10 -16.88
C HIS A 7 7.23 -6.50 -15.42
N SER A 8 7.16 -5.50 -14.55
CA SER A 8 7.07 -5.72 -13.12
C SER A 8 6.23 -4.64 -12.45
N VAL A 9 5.69 -4.99 -11.30
CA VAL A 9 5.03 -4.09 -10.36
C VAL A 9 5.56 -4.38 -8.96
N ALA A 10 5.66 -3.35 -8.13
CA ALA A 10 5.99 -3.47 -6.72
C ALA A 10 4.71 -3.28 -5.90
N SER A 11 4.08 -4.38 -5.49
CA SER A 11 2.85 -4.35 -4.69
C SER A 11 3.15 -3.85 -3.28
N PHE A 12 2.70 -2.63 -2.98
CA PHE A 12 2.93 -1.92 -1.73
C PHE A 12 1.62 -1.76 -0.96
N PHE A 13 1.55 -2.31 0.26
CA PHE A 13 0.30 -2.40 1.03
C PHE A 13 -0.02 -1.09 1.76
N VAL A 14 -1.26 -0.61 1.63
CA VAL A 14 -1.69 0.69 2.18
C VAL A 14 -2.50 0.54 3.48
N SER A 15 -3.71 -0.04 3.42
CA SER A 15 -4.63 -0.05 4.60
C SER A 15 -4.11 -0.81 5.82
N ARG A 16 -3.20 -1.78 5.63
CA ARG A 16 -2.59 -2.52 6.74
C ARG A 16 -1.77 -1.62 7.65
N VAL A 17 -1.15 -0.58 7.09
CA VAL A 17 -0.32 0.38 7.82
C VAL A 17 -1.19 1.19 8.77
N ASP A 18 -2.29 1.77 8.27
CA ASP A 18 -3.23 2.50 9.13
C ASP A 18 -3.88 1.59 10.16
N THR A 19 -4.25 0.35 9.80
CA THR A 19 -4.88 -0.59 10.75
C THR A 19 -3.99 -0.83 11.98
N GLU A 20 -2.70 -1.07 11.78
CA GLU A 20 -1.77 -1.31 12.88
C GLU A 20 -1.39 -0.03 13.64
N ILE A 21 -1.14 1.07 12.91
CA ILE A 21 -0.75 2.34 13.53
C ILE A 21 -1.93 2.96 14.29
N ASP A 22 -3.13 2.95 13.75
CA ASP A 22 -4.33 3.48 14.41
C ASP A 22 -4.58 2.76 15.73
N LYS A 23 -4.43 1.43 15.77
CA LYS A 23 -4.52 0.64 17.00
C LYS A 23 -3.50 1.07 18.05
N ARG A 24 -2.26 1.37 17.65
CA ARG A 24 -1.20 1.86 18.56
C ARG A 24 -1.50 3.29 19.03
N LEU A 25 -1.96 4.17 18.14
CA LEU A 25 -2.36 5.54 18.46
C LEU A 25 -3.54 5.57 19.44
N GLU A 26 -4.52 4.70 19.27
CA GLU A 26 -5.66 4.55 20.18
C GLU A 26 -5.23 4.08 21.57
N LYS A 27 -4.24 3.19 21.64
CA LYS A 27 -3.65 2.76 22.92
C LYS A 27 -2.90 3.90 23.63
N ILE A 28 -2.27 4.81 22.88
CA ILE A 28 -1.65 6.03 23.45
C ILE A 28 -2.74 6.99 23.96
N GLY A 29 -3.80 7.19 23.19
CA GLY A 29 -5.02 7.90 23.60
C GLY A 29 -4.89 9.41 23.80
N SER A 30 -3.72 10.00 23.58
CA SER A 30 -3.55 11.46 23.63
C SER A 30 -4.25 12.13 22.45
N GLY A 31 -4.71 13.37 22.62
CA GLY A 31 -5.35 14.11 21.51
C GLY A 31 -4.43 14.29 20.30
N GLN A 32 -3.12 14.40 20.52
CA GLN A 32 -2.11 14.43 19.46
C GLN A 32 -2.03 13.10 18.71
N ALA A 33 -1.99 11.97 19.43
CA ALA A 33 -1.95 10.64 18.81
C ALA A 33 -3.24 10.34 18.02
N LEU A 34 -4.41 10.59 18.61
CA LEU A 34 -5.69 10.36 17.95
C LEU A 34 -5.89 11.24 16.70
N GLY A 35 -5.26 12.41 16.66
CA GLY A 35 -5.23 13.30 15.49
C GLY A 35 -4.33 12.82 14.35
N LEU A 36 -3.54 11.74 14.53
CA LEU A 36 -2.70 11.14 13.50
C LEU A 36 -3.33 9.92 12.82
N ARG A 37 -4.50 9.47 13.28
CA ARG A 37 -5.18 8.30 12.72
C ARG A 37 -5.51 8.46 11.23
N GLY A 38 -5.40 7.37 10.47
CA GLY A 38 -5.72 7.31 9.04
C GLY A 38 -4.76 8.09 8.13
N LYS A 39 -3.62 8.55 8.64
CA LYS A 39 -2.63 9.32 7.85
C LYS A 39 -1.44 8.48 7.38
N ALA A 40 -1.13 7.39 8.08
CA ALA A 40 0.13 6.68 7.91
C ALA A 40 0.17 5.88 6.60
N GLY A 41 -0.94 5.25 6.19
CA GLY A 41 -1.01 4.47 4.95
C GLY A 41 -0.74 5.30 3.71
N VAL A 42 -1.42 6.44 3.57
CA VAL A 42 -1.22 7.38 2.45
C VAL A 42 0.18 8.01 2.51
N ALA A 43 0.65 8.43 3.69
CA ALA A 43 1.99 8.98 3.84
C ALA A 43 3.08 7.96 3.44
N ASN A 44 2.94 6.70 3.86
CA ASN A 44 3.88 5.64 3.52
C ASN A 44 3.97 5.42 2.00
N ALA A 45 2.81 5.35 1.32
CA ALA A 45 2.75 5.18 -0.12
C ALA A 45 3.33 6.39 -0.88
N ARG A 46 3.14 7.62 -0.37
CA ARG A 46 3.77 8.83 -0.92
C ARG A 46 5.29 8.82 -0.80
N LEU A 47 5.83 8.34 0.33
CA LEU A 47 7.27 8.15 0.51
C LEU A 47 7.81 7.04 -0.41
N ALA A 48 7.07 5.95 -0.60
CA ALA A 48 7.43 4.89 -1.55
C ALA A 48 7.44 5.40 -3.00
N TYR A 49 6.51 6.27 -3.38
CA TYR A 49 6.52 6.92 -4.69
C TYR A 49 7.73 7.85 -4.87
N ALA A 50 8.09 8.63 -3.84
CA ALA A 50 9.30 9.44 -3.87
C ALA A 50 10.55 8.58 -4.09
N ALA A 51 10.65 7.43 -3.41
CA ALA A 51 11.73 6.47 -3.63
C ALA A 51 11.73 5.89 -5.06
N TYR A 52 10.56 5.63 -5.64
CA TYR A 52 10.42 5.26 -7.06
C TYR A 52 10.99 6.35 -7.98
N GLN A 53 10.66 7.63 -7.76
CA GLN A 53 11.16 8.73 -8.58
C GLN A 53 12.69 8.87 -8.46
N GLU A 54 13.24 8.72 -7.25
CA GLU A 54 14.69 8.73 -7.05
C GLU A 54 15.39 7.62 -7.84
N VAL A 55 14.84 6.40 -7.83
CA VAL A 55 15.47 5.25 -8.49
C VAL A 55 15.30 5.28 -10.02
N PHE A 56 14.08 5.55 -10.50
CA PHE A 56 13.72 5.34 -11.90
C PHE A 56 13.71 6.63 -12.73
N GLU A 57 13.49 7.80 -12.13
CA GLU A 57 13.42 9.08 -12.86
C GLU A 57 14.73 9.89 -12.71
N ARG A 58 15.38 9.82 -11.55
CA ARG A 58 16.58 10.60 -11.23
C ARG A 58 17.86 9.75 -11.20
N GLY A 59 17.74 8.44 -11.03
CA GLY A 59 18.85 7.52 -10.81
C GLY A 59 19.55 7.07 -12.09
N GLY A 60 20.86 7.36 -12.22
CA GLY A 60 21.63 7.03 -13.42
C GLY A 60 21.75 5.54 -13.75
N ARG A 61 21.61 4.64 -12.75
CA ARG A 61 21.65 3.18 -12.99
C ARG A 61 20.50 2.72 -13.90
N TYR A 62 19.31 3.29 -13.74
CA TYR A 62 18.15 2.87 -14.53
C TYR A 62 18.19 3.44 -15.95
N THR A 63 18.70 4.66 -16.15
CA THR A 63 18.86 5.30 -17.47
C THR A 63 19.59 4.41 -18.48
N ALA A 64 20.61 3.66 -18.04
CA ALA A 64 21.33 2.71 -18.89
C ALA A 64 20.45 1.53 -19.34
N LEU A 65 19.55 1.05 -18.46
CA LEU A 65 18.61 -0.03 -18.76
C LEU A 65 17.47 0.45 -19.65
N GLU A 66 16.96 1.66 -19.41
CA GLU A 66 15.94 2.31 -20.23
C GLU A 66 16.42 2.48 -21.67
N SER A 67 17.67 2.92 -21.86
CA SER A 67 18.30 3.04 -23.18
C SER A 67 18.39 1.69 -23.92
N ALA A 68 18.37 0.57 -23.18
CA ALA A 68 18.31 -0.79 -23.71
C ALA A 68 16.88 -1.36 -23.83
N GLY A 69 15.85 -0.51 -23.67
CA GLY A 69 14.44 -0.85 -23.83
C GLY A 69 13.76 -1.40 -22.57
N ALA A 70 14.39 -1.31 -21.39
CA ALA A 70 13.76 -1.76 -20.14
C ALA A 70 12.56 -0.89 -19.74
N ARG A 71 11.61 -1.50 -19.02
CA ARG A 71 10.48 -0.79 -18.40
C ARG A 71 10.68 -0.61 -16.91
N VAL A 72 10.13 0.48 -16.36
CA VAL A 72 10.15 0.76 -14.93
C VAL A 72 9.31 -0.28 -14.19
N GLN A 73 9.71 -0.62 -12.97
CA GLN A 73 8.83 -1.35 -12.07
C GLN A 73 7.86 -0.35 -11.45
N ARG A 74 6.58 -0.44 -11.83
CA ARG A 74 5.55 0.50 -11.37
C ARG A 74 5.19 0.25 -9.91
N PRO A 75 5.06 1.28 -9.06
CA PRO A 75 4.41 1.13 -7.77
C PRO A 75 2.97 0.65 -7.97
N LEU A 76 2.57 -0.38 -7.21
CA LEU A 76 1.21 -0.89 -7.21
C LEU A 76 0.63 -0.79 -5.80
N TRP A 77 -0.38 0.04 -5.61
CA TRP A 77 -1.06 0.20 -4.33
C TRP A 77 -1.97 -1.00 -4.08
N ALA A 78 -1.65 -1.79 -3.07
CA ALA A 78 -2.36 -3.00 -2.68
C ALA A 78 -3.08 -2.81 -1.35
N SER A 79 -4.12 -3.63 -1.13
CA SER A 79 -4.94 -3.54 0.08
C SER A 79 -5.51 -2.14 0.28
N THR A 80 -6.14 -1.60 -0.77
CA THR A 80 -6.69 -0.23 -0.82
C THR A 80 -8.18 -0.16 -0.45
N GLY A 81 -8.74 -1.25 0.05
CA GLY A 81 -10.05 -1.22 0.71
C GLY A 81 -9.94 -0.67 2.13
N VAL A 82 -10.67 0.41 2.39
CA VAL A 82 -10.72 1.10 3.69
C VAL A 82 -11.31 0.19 4.78
N LYS A 83 -10.70 0.20 5.97
CA LYS A 83 -11.05 -0.69 7.09
C LYS A 83 -11.82 0.01 8.21
N ASN A 84 -11.66 1.33 8.32
CA ASN A 84 -12.34 2.14 9.31
C ASN A 84 -13.53 2.87 8.64
N PRO A 85 -14.79 2.65 9.10
CA PRO A 85 -15.96 3.31 8.53
C PRO A 85 -15.99 4.83 8.72
N ASP A 86 -15.16 5.39 9.61
CA ASP A 86 -15.05 6.84 9.79
C ASP A 86 -14.25 7.52 8.66
N TYR A 87 -13.56 6.74 7.82
CA TYR A 87 -12.80 7.26 6.68
C TYR A 87 -13.63 7.14 5.40
N SER A 88 -13.40 8.03 4.43
CA SER A 88 -13.97 7.84 3.10
C SER A 88 -13.50 6.51 2.54
N ASP A 89 -14.43 5.67 2.08
CA ASP A 89 -14.21 4.41 1.39
C ASP A 89 -13.39 4.54 0.07
N THR A 90 -13.24 5.76 -0.46
CA THR A 90 -12.40 6.08 -1.62
C THR A 90 -10.98 6.57 -1.27
N LEU A 91 -10.65 6.73 0.04
CA LEU A 91 -9.43 7.39 0.53
C LEU A 91 -8.15 6.89 -0.16
N TYR A 92 -7.92 5.58 -0.17
CA TYR A 92 -6.68 4.99 -0.69
C TYR A 92 -6.61 4.93 -2.22
N VAL A 93 -7.63 5.45 -2.91
CA VAL A 93 -7.63 5.60 -4.36
C VAL A 93 -7.42 7.06 -4.71
N THR A 94 -8.26 7.94 -4.18
CA THR A 94 -8.24 9.38 -4.52
C THR A 94 -6.97 10.08 -4.03
N GLU A 95 -6.40 9.66 -2.90
CA GLU A 95 -5.17 10.24 -2.35
C GLU A 95 -3.86 9.65 -2.93
N LEU A 96 -3.95 8.63 -3.79
CA LEU A 96 -2.81 7.89 -4.33
C LEU A 96 -2.78 7.84 -5.87
N VAL A 97 -3.28 8.89 -6.51
CA VAL A 97 -3.25 9.02 -7.98
C VAL A 97 -1.91 9.64 -8.38
N ALA A 98 -1.10 8.92 -9.15
CA ALA A 98 0.19 9.41 -9.65
C ALA A 98 0.57 8.76 -11.00
N PRO A 99 1.41 9.39 -11.83
CA PRO A 99 1.97 8.77 -13.02
C PRO A 99 2.63 7.41 -12.76
N HIS A 100 2.57 6.50 -13.73
CA HIS A 100 3.23 5.19 -13.67
C HIS A 100 2.87 4.32 -12.45
N THR A 101 1.68 4.49 -11.88
CA THR A 101 1.18 3.65 -10.78
C THR A 101 0.06 2.71 -11.23
N VAL A 102 -0.18 1.69 -10.42
CA VAL A 102 -1.34 0.80 -10.51
C VAL A 102 -2.02 0.79 -9.14
N ASN A 103 -3.33 0.61 -9.09
CA ASN A 103 -4.05 0.35 -7.85
C ASN A 103 -4.84 -0.95 -8.01
N THR A 104 -4.61 -1.93 -7.14
CA THR A 104 -5.40 -3.18 -7.12
C THR A 104 -6.49 -3.03 -6.06
N MET A 105 -7.67 -2.66 -6.53
CA MET A 105 -8.82 -2.36 -5.68
C MET A 105 -9.67 -3.61 -5.50
N PRO A 106 -10.18 -3.88 -4.29
CA PRO A 106 -11.29 -4.82 -4.13
C PRO A 106 -12.54 -4.24 -4.82
N GLU A 107 -13.43 -5.12 -5.30
CA GLU A 107 -14.64 -4.73 -6.05
C GLU A 107 -15.47 -3.64 -5.36
N PRO A 108 -15.77 -3.69 -4.03
CA PRO A 108 -16.53 -2.62 -3.37
C PRO A 108 -15.84 -1.25 -3.42
N THR A 109 -14.51 -1.20 -3.45
CA THR A 109 -13.76 0.06 -3.59
C THR A 109 -13.82 0.58 -5.02
N ILE A 110 -13.83 -0.31 -6.02
CA ILE A 110 -14.06 0.08 -7.43
C ILE A 110 -15.45 0.73 -7.55
N ASP A 111 -16.48 0.09 -6.99
CA ASP A 111 -17.85 0.58 -7.03
C ASP A 111 -17.99 1.93 -6.32
N ALA A 112 -17.41 2.09 -5.13
CA ALA A 112 -17.42 3.35 -4.39
C ALA A 112 -16.76 4.50 -5.17
N VAL A 113 -15.60 4.23 -5.79
CA VAL A 113 -14.91 5.23 -6.62
C VAL A 113 -15.71 5.57 -7.86
N ALA A 114 -16.38 4.59 -8.48
CA ALA A 114 -17.25 4.82 -9.65
C ALA A 114 -18.50 5.63 -9.31
N ASP A 115 -19.09 5.42 -8.12
CA ASP A 115 -20.27 6.14 -7.65
C ASP A 115 -19.95 7.59 -7.24
N HIS A 116 -18.93 7.79 -6.40
CA HIS A 116 -18.68 9.10 -5.78
C HIS A 116 -17.20 9.48 -5.58
N GLY A 117 -16.27 8.79 -6.25
CA GLY A 117 -14.85 9.11 -6.20
C GLY A 117 -14.52 10.49 -6.81
N GLN A 118 -13.73 11.29 -6.11
CA GLN A 118 -13.27 12.60 -6.60
C GLN A 118 -11.78 12.56 -7.01
N VAL A 119 -11.52 12.33 -8.30
CA VAL A 119 -10.16 12.35 -8.86
C VAL A 119 -9.78 13.78 -9.27
N LYS A 120 -8.80 14.38 -8.57
CA LYS A 120 -8.37 15.77 -8.77
C LYS A 120 -7.06 15.91 -9.55
N GLY A 121 -6.62 14.84 -10.20
CA GLY A 121 -5.31 14.74 -10.85
C GLY A 121 -4.29 14.05 -9.95
N ASP A 122 -3.02 14.40 -10.10
CA ASP A 122 -1.92 13.87 -9.28
C ASP A 122 -2.04 14.34 -7.83
N THR A 123 -2.10 13.39 -6.90
CA THR A 123 -2.23 13.62 -5.45
C THR A 123 -1.01 13.13 -4.66
N VAL A 124 0.07 12.75 -5.35
CA VAL A 124 1.25 12.10 -4.76
C VAL A 124 2.53 12.88 -5.07
N THR A 125 2.75 13.31 -6.31
CA THR A 125 4.01 14.00 -6.67
C THR A 125 4.19 15.29 -5.86
N GLY A 126 5.38 15.49 -5.32
CA GLY A 126 5.71 16.68 -4.51
C GLY A 126 5.24 16.64 -3.05
N THR A 127 4.60 15.54 -2.61
CA THR A 127 4.07 15.41 -1.23
C THR A 127 5.05 14.78 -0.24
N ALA A 128 6.25 14.39 -0.68
CA ALA A 128 7.21 13.62 0.12
C ALA A 128 7.55 14.29 1.47
N ALA A 129 7.77 15.60 1.49
CA ALA A 129 8.09 16.32 2.73
C ALA A 129 6.91 16.31 3.74
N ALA A 130 5.68 16.48 3.26
CA ALA A 130 4.50 16.40 4.12
C ALA A 130 4.25 14.98 4.62
N ALA A 131 4.51 13.97 3.78
CA ALA A 131 4.44 12.57 4.17
C ALA A 131 5.50 12.20 5.21
N GLN A 132 6.73 12.71 5.08
CA GLN A 132 7.78 12.54 6.07
C GLN A 132 7.39 13.16 7.41
N GLN A 133 6.77 14.35 7.39
CA GLN A 133 6.31 15.00 8.63
C GLN A 133 5.30 14.15 9.39
N VAL A 134 4.42 13.42 8.70
CA VAL A 134 3.51 12.46 9.36
C VAL A 134 4.29 11.38 10.10
N PHE A 135 5.32 10.82 9.48
CA PHE A 135 6.18 9.80 10.09
C PHE A 135 6.95 10.35 11.29
N ASP A 136 7.53 11.55 11.17
CA ASP A 136 8.20 12.22 12.27
C ASP A 136 7.24 12.48 13.45
N ASP A 137 5.98 12.85 13.16
CA ASP A 137 4.97 13.10 14.19
C ASP A 137 4.49 11.80 14.85
N LEU A 138 4.44 10.69 14.12
CA LEU A 138 4.17 9.36 14.67
C LEU A 138 5.26 8.94 15.67
N GLU A 139 6.54 9.12 15.32
CA GLU A 139 7.64 8.83 16.23
C GLU A 139 7.60 9.73 17.48
N LYS A 140 7.30 11.03 17.32
CA LYS A 140 7.18 11.97 18.45
C LYS A 140 6.10 11.57 19.45
N VAL A 141 5.00 10.98 19.01
CA VAL A 141 3.95 10.47 19.92
C VAL A 141 4.24 9.08 20.46
N GLY A 142 5.38 8.49 20.10
CA GLY A 142 5.89 7.22 20.65
C GLY A 142 5.57 5.99 19.81
N ILE A 143 5.25 6.13 18.52
CA ILE A 143 5.13 4.99 17.61
C ILE A 143 6.52 4.50 17.21
N ASP A 144 6.86 3.27 17.59
CA ASP A 144 8.01 2.56 17.06
C ASP A 144 7.70 2.04 15.65
N LEU A 145 8.11 2.79 14.62
CA LEU A 145 7.86 2.47 13.22
C LEU A 145 8.61 1.21 12.76
N ALA A 146 9.80 0.94 13.32
CA ALA A 146 10.57 -0.25 12.96
C ALA A 146 9.82 -1.51 13.42
N ASP A 147 9.30 -1.49 14.65
CA ASP A 147 8.46 -2.58 15.16
C ASP A 147 7.13 -2.70 14.40
N VAL A 148 6.49 -1.58 14.02
CA VAL A 148 5.29 -1.61 13.17
C VAL A 148 5.55 -2.40 11.88
N PHE A 149 6.61 -2.05 11.14
CA PHE A 149 6.87 -2.71 9.86
C PHE A 149 7.31 -4.17 10.02
N LEU A 150 8.02 -4.50 11.11
CA LEU A 150 8.35 -5.88 11.44
C LEU A 150 7.09 -6.71 11.72
N VAL A 151 6.13 -6.17 12.49
CA VAL A 151 4.83 -6.81 12.75
C VAL A 151 4.06 -6.99 11.43
N LEU A 152 3.98 -5.95 10.60
CA LEU A 152 3.28 -6.02 9.31
C LEU A 152 3.88 -7.05 8.35
N GLU A 153 5.21 -7.20 8.34
CA GLU A 153 5.90 -8.22 7.54
C GLU A 153 5.58 -9.63 8.06
N ASN A 154 5.77 -9.89 9.36
CA ASN A 154 5.52 -11.19 9.97
C ASN A 154 4.06 -11.63 9.83
N GLU A 155 3.10 -10.79 10.25
CA GLU A 155 1.68 -11.08 10.09
C GLU A 155 1.28 -11.19 8.61
N GLY A 156 1.96 -10.45 7.74
CA GLY A 156 1.78 -10.53 6.31
C GLY A 156 2.05 -11.94 5.82
N VAL A 157 3.24 -12.48 6.11
CA VAL A 157 3.66 -13.83 5.72
C VAL A 157 2.71 -14.89 6.32
N GLU A 158 2.40 -14.79 7.61
CA GLU A 158 1.49 -15.73 8.30
C GLU A 158 0.11 -15.78 7.64
N LYS A 159 -0.51 -14.61 7.37
CA LYS A 159 -1.82 -14.54 6.72
C LYS A 159 -1.82 -15.17 5.31
N PHE A 160 -0.71 -15.06 4.58
CA PHE A 160 -0.59 -15.73 3.26
C PHE A 160 -0.47 -17.25 3.40
N VAL A 161 0.31 -17.74 4.36
CA VAL A 161 0.46 -19.19 4.63
C VAL A 161 -0.86 -19.81 5.09
N ASP A 162 -1.60 -19.12 5.97
CA ASP A 162 -2.88 -19.57 6.46
C ASP A 162 -3.93 -19.66 5.34
N ALA A 163 -4.02 -18.62 4.50
CA ALA A 163 -4.93 -18.61 3.35
C ALA A 163 -4.61 -19.75 2.36
N TRP A 164 -3.32 -20.04 2.13
CA TRP A 164 -2.89 -21.16 1.29
C TRP A 164 -3.28 -22.52 1.90
N THR A 165 -3.08 -22.68 3.19
CA THR A 165 -3.44 -23.91 3.91
C THR A 165 -4.94 -24.16 3.90
N GLN A 166 -5.75 -23.11 4.07
CA GLN A 166 -7.20 -23.17 3.96
C GLN A 166 -7.64 -23.58 2.54
N LEU A 167 -7.04 -23.00 1.50
CA LEU A 167 -7.31 -23.40 0.11
C LEU A 167 -7.02 -24.88 -0.15
N LEU A 168 -5.88 -25.38 0.32
CA LEU A 168 -5.49 -26.79 0.18
C LEU A 168 -6.46 -27.72 0.93
N ALA A 169 -6.89 -27.33 2.13
CA ALA A 169 -7.84 -28.09 2.92
C ALA A 169 -9.21 -28.21 2.21
N GLU A 170 -9.73 -27.10 1.70
CA GLU A 170 -11.01 -27.09 0.99
C GLU A 170 -10.92 -27.87 -0.34
N THR A 171 -9.82 -27.73 -1.08
CA THR A 171 -9.62 -28.49 -2.33
C THR A 171 -9.56 -30.00 -2.07
N ARG A 172 -8.87 -30.44 -1.00
CA ARG A 172 -8.85 -31.86 -0.62
C ARG A 172 -10.24 -32.37 -0.26
N LYS A 173 -11.04 -31.56 0.45
CA LYS A 173 -12.42 -31.91 0.80
C LYS A 173 -13.28 -32.12 -0.44
N GLN A 174 -13.18 -31.22 -1.42
CA GLN A 174 -13.91 -31.31 -2.69
C GLN A 174 -13.52 -32.53 -3.52
N LEU A 175 -12.21 -32.83 -3.63
CA LEU A 175 -11.71 -34.01 -4.34
C LEU A 175 -12.19 -35.31 -3.66
N GLY A 176 -12.09 -35.40 -2.33
CA GLY A 176 -12.55 -36.58 -1.58
C GLY A 176 -14.07 -36.78 -1.58
N SER A 177 -14.85 -35.73 -1.84
CA SER A 177 -16.30 -35.85 -2.06
C SER A 177 -16.68 -36.24 -3.48
N ALA A 178 -15.81 -36.01 -4.48
CA ALA A 178 -16.04 -36.41 -5.86
C ALA A 178 -15.76 -37.91 -6.11
N ASP A 179 -14.95 -38.53 -5.25
CA ASP A 179 -14.63 -39.97 -5.27
C ASP A 179 -15.69 -40.85 -4.57
N LYS A 180 -16.81 -40.26 -4.10
CA LYS A 180 -17.94 -40.96 -3.47
C LYS A 180 -19.19 -40.86 -4.33
#